data_AF-A0A9E0T4P7-F1
#
_entry.id   AF-A0A9E0T4P7-F1
#
_cell.length_a   1.000
_cell.length_b   1.000
_cell.length_c   1.000
_cell.angle_alpha   90.00
_cell.angle_beta   90.00
_cell.angle_gamma   90.00
#
_symmetry.space_group_name_H-M   'P 1'
#
loop_
_entity.id
_entity.type
_entity.pdbx_description
1 polymer ?
#
loop_
_entity_poly.entity_id
_entity_poly.type
_entity_poly.pdbx_seq_one_letter_code
_entity_poly.pdbx_strand_id
1 'polypeptide(L)' 'MLTPSAVQNAKPKDKPYKLADERGMFLLVTPAGGKLWR' A
#
# COMPACT_ATOMS: atom_id res chain seq x y z
N MET A 1 11.94 3.73 -0.92
CA MET A 1 11.00 4.76 -0.43
C MET A 1 9.72 4.78 -1.25
N LEU A 2 8.57 4.69 -0.61
CA LEU A 2 7.25 4.96 -1.15
C LEU A 2 7.04 6.47 -1.27
N THR A 3 6.49 6.93 -2.39
CA THR A 3 6.17 8.35 -2.58
C THR A 3 4.72 8.64 -2.23
N PRO A 4 4.37 9.88 -1.83
CA PRO A 4 2.99 10.25 -1.56
C PRO A 4 2.06 9.96 -2.75
N SER A 5 2.53 10.20 -3.97
CA SER A 5 1.79 9.90 -5.20
C SER A 5 1.55 8.40 -5.40
N ALA A 6 2.52 7.55 -5.08
CA ALA A 6 2.34 6.09 -5.14
C ALA A 6 1.30 5.60 -4.14
N VAL A 7 1.31 6.15 -2.91
CA VAL A 7 0.31 5.85 -1.87
C VAL A 7 -1.09 6.31 -2.31
N GLN A 8 -1.22 7.51 -2.88
CA GLN A 8 -2.50 8.02 -3.38
C GLN A 8 -3.03 7.20 -4.56
N ASN A 9 -2.17 6.86 -5.52
CA ASN A 9 -2.53 6.13 -6.73
C ASN A 9 -2.73 4.63 -6.52
N ALA A 10 -2.35 4.08 -5.36
CA ALA A 10 -2.56 2.69 -5.03
C ALA A 10 -4.05 2.33 -5.06
N LYS A 11 -4.43 1.47 -6.02
CA LYS A 11 -5.81 1.00 -6.20
C LYS A 11 -6.02 -0.35 -5.50
N PRO A 12 -7.23 -0.60 -4.96
CA PRO A 12 -7.61 -1.92 -4.48
C PRO A 12 -7.48 -2.96 -5.58
N LYS A 13 -7.16 -4.19 -5.17
CA LYS A 13 -7.14 -5.38 -6.02
C LYS A 13 -7.97 -6.46 -5.36
N ASP A 14 -8.28 -7.53 -6.09
CA ASP A 14 -9.07 -8.67 -5.57
C ASP A 14 -8.43 -9.34 -4.35
N LYS A 15 -7.10 -9.18 -4.18
CA LYS A 15 -6.35 -9.69 -3.03
C LYS A 15 -5.54 -8.57 -2.38
N PRO A 16 -5.40 -8.58 -1.03
CA PRO A 16 -4.53 -7.65 -0.34
C PRO A 16 -3.09 -7.75 -0.88
N TYR A 17 -2.44 -6.62 -1.08
CA TYR A 17 -1.05 -6.57 -1.52
C TYR A 17 -0.24 -5.53 -0.77
N LYS A 18 1.07 -5.75 -0.72
CA LYS A 18 2.03 -4.89 -0.04
C LYS A 18 2.73 -4.00 -1.05
N LEU A 19 2.79 -2.70 -0.76
CA LEU A 19 3.71 -1.77 -1.39
C LEU A 19 4.87 -1.56 -0.43
N ALA A 20 6.02 -2.13 -0.76
CA ALA A 20 7.20 -2.01 0.08
C ALA A 20 7.67 -0.56 0.16
N ASP A 21 7.97 -0.11 1.37
CA ASP A 21 8.73 1.09 1.65
C ASP A 21 10.16 0.69 2.06
N GLU A 22 10.83 1.49 2.89
CA GLU A 22 12.19 1.24 3.38
C GLU A 22 12.17 0.55 4.73
N ARG A 23 13.31 -0.09 5.07
CA ARG A 23 13.54 -0.68 6.39
C ARG A 23 12.46 -1.68 6.85
N GLY A 24 11.85 -2.38 5.89
CA GLY A 24 10.83 -3.40 6.17
C GLY A 24 9.41 -2.85 6.37
N MET A 25 9.22 -1.54 6.30
CA MET A 25 7.90 -0.91 6.31
C MET A 25 7.19 -1.15 4.97
N PHE A 26 5.87 -1.27 4.99
CA PHE A 26 5.07 -1.39 3.78
C PHE A 26 3.66 -0.84 3.97
N LEU A 27 3.04 -0.40 2.88
CA LEU A 27 1.63 -0.10 2.83
C LEU A 27 0.85 -1.34 2.38
N LEU A 28 -0.05 -1.84 3.23
CA LEU A 28 -1.02 -2.87 2.89
C LEU A 28 -2.26 -2.21 2.26
N VAL A 29 -2.53 -2.57 1.01
CA VAL A 29 -3.74 -2.15 0.29
C VAL A 29 -4.74 -3.30 0.30
N THR A 30 -5.92 -3.07 0.84
CA THR A 30 -6.98 -4.09 0.94
C THR A 30 -7.97 -3.99 -0.23
N PRO A 31 -8.67 -5.08 -0.58
CA PRO A 31 -9.74 -5.06 -1.58
C PRO A 31 -10.86 -4.06 -1.25
N ALA A 32 -11.08 -3.79 0.03
CA ALA A 32 -12.11 -2.86 0.52
C ALA A 32 -11.73 -1.37 0.37
N GLY A 33 -10.57 -1.02 -0.20
CA GLY A 33 -10.12 0.38 -0.29
C GLY A 33 -9.19 0.83 0.82
N GLY A 34 -9.00 0.00 1.85
CA GLY A 34 -8.17 0.34 3.00
C GLY A 34 -6.68 0.42 2.63
N LYS A 35 -6.00 1.44 3.15
CA LYS A 35 -4.54 1.62 3.04
C LYS A 35 -3.98 1.69 4.46
N LEU A 36 -3.21 0.68 4.86
CA LEU A 36 -2.74 0.49 6.23
C LEU A 36 -1.21 0.39 6.25
N TRP A 37 -0.54 1.12 7.14
CA TRP A 37 0.91 1.01 7.34
C TRP A 37 1.24 -0.14 8.30
N ARG A 38 2.22 -0.98 7.93
CA ARG A 38 2.72 -2.11 8.73
C ARG A 38 4.21 -2.35 8.51
#